data_AF-A0A8J2Z041-F1
#
_entry.id   AF-A0A8J2Z041-F1
#
_cell.length_a   1.000
_cell.length_b   1.000
_cell.length_c   1.000
_cell.angle_alpha   90.00
_cell.angle_beta   90.00
_cell.angle_gamma   90.00
#
_symmetry.space_group_name_H-M   'P 1'
#
loop_
_entity.id
_entity.type
_entity.pdbx_description
1 polymer ?
#
loop_
_entity_poly.entity_id
_entity_poly.type
_entity_poly.pdbx_seq_one_letter_code
_entity_poly.pdbx_strand_id
1 'polypeptide(L)'
;MAGFLLRALCRCVPVVFLVWSACAAAAAEPVSVDGAWAHRSTRAHVVFVYLSISLAKDARDVLIGAASPIADKIDILDLMPRSKGRGESLEPVLALELDSHAPTVLQPGAAHLILRGVKQKLKTGDSFPVTLRFANAGSRDVVVKLLDLPPSSGMPAVPKGIKLD
;
A
#
# COMPACT_ATOMS: atom_id res chain seq x y z
N MET A 1 40.51 62.74 47.75
CA MET A 1 39.10 62.78 48.20
C MET A 1 38.37 61.60 47.58
N ALA A 2 37.70 60.80 48.42
CA ALA A 2 36.57 59.87 48.19
C ALA A 2 36.56 59.01 46.90
N GLY A 3 36.33 57.70 46.91
CA GLY A 3 35.84 56.78 47.94
C GLY A 3 35.35 55.46 47.28
N PHE A 4 35.05 54.47 48.12
CA PHE A 4 34.22 53.26 47.89
C PHE A 4 34.76 52.17 46.93
N LEU A 5 35.27 51.02 47.41
CA LEU A 5 34.65 49.88 48.14
C LEU A 5 33.95 48.84 47.23
N LEU A 6 34.58 47.66 47.22
CA LEU A 6 34.02 46.29 47.31
C LEU A 6 33.36 45.55 46.13
N ARG A 7 33.89 44.31 45.97
CA ARG A 7 33.22 43.01 45.74
C ARG A 7 32.70 42.70 44.32
N ALA A 8 33.25 41.66 43.70
CA ALA A 8 32.82 40.26 43.87
C ALA A 8 33.34 39.41 42.70
N LEU A 9 34.07 38.34 43.02
CA LEU A 9 34.38 37.23 42.11
C LEU A 9 33.09 36.48 41.77
N CYS A 10 32.78 36.19 40.50
CA CYS A 10 32.08 34.93 40.16
C CYS A 10 32.12 34.61 38.67
N ARG A 11 32.95 33.60 38.35
CA ARG A 11 32.72 32.49 37.43
C ARG A 11 32.31 32.75 35.97
N CYS A 12 33.25 32.40 35.10
CA CYS A 12 33.01 31.88 33.75
C CYS A 12 31.87 30.85 33.75
N VAL A 13 30.87 31.04 32.90
CA VAL A 13 29.95 29.98 32.49
C VAL A 13 29.95 29.95 30.96
N PRO A 14 30.61 28.94 30.33
CA PRO A 14 30.45 28.74 28.90
C PRO A 14 29.07 28.09 28.68
N VAL A 15 28.20 28.79 27.95
CA VAL A 15 26.92 28.23 27.48
C VAL A 15 27.26 27.25 26.36
N VAL A 16 27.42 25.98 26.72
CA VAL A 16 27.55 24.89 25.76
C VAL A 16 26.15 24.59 25.22
N PHE A 17 25.82 25.15 24.06
CA PHE A 17 24.67 24.72 23.27
C PHE A 17 24.97 23.33 22.67
N LEU A 18 24.62 22.28 23.41
CA LEU A 18 24.52 20.93 22.86
C LEU A 18 23.34 20.91 21.88
N VAL A 19 23.63 21.14 20.60
CA VAL A 19 22.72 20.82 19.50
C VAL A 19 22.62 19.30 19.45
N TRP A 20 21.62 18.77 20.15
CA TRP A 20 21.22 17.37 20.06
C TRP A 20 20.60 17.16 18.68
N SER A 21 21.43 16.81 17.71
CA SER A 21 20.98 16.37 16.39
C SER A 21 20.34 15.00 16.56
N ALA A 22 19.04 14.95 16.79
CA ALA A 22 18.26 13.72 16.77
C ALA A 22 18.25 13.21 15.32
N CYS A 23 19.11 12.24 15.02
CA CYS A 23 19.02 11.47 13.79
C CYS A 23 17.75 10.62 13.90
N ALA A 24 16.65 11.11 13.32
CA ALA A 24 15.46 10.29 13.14
C ALA A 24 15.83 9.18 12.16
N ALA A 25 16.14 8.00 12.69
CA ALA A 25 16.26 6.79 11.89
C ALA A 25 14.89 6.58 11.23
N ALA A 26 14.81 6.82 9.91
CA ALA A 26 13.65 6.46 9.13
C ALA A 26 13.47 4.94 9.28
N ALA A 27 12.51 4.53 10.09
CA ALA A 27 12.13 3.13 10.19
C ALA A 27 11.76 2.67 8.77
N ALA A 28 12.45 1.65 8.27
CA ALA A 28 12.13 1.05 6.98
C ALA A 28 10.64 0.71 6.97
N GLU A 29 9.94 1.10 5.90
CA GLU A 29 8.50 0.85 5.82
C GLU A 29 8.25 -0.66 5.86
N PRO A 30 7.43 -1.16 6.80
CA PRO A 30 7.27 -2.59 7.00
C PRO A 30 6.50 -3.28 5.86
N VAL A 31 5.91 -2.50 4.94
CA VAL A 31 5.12 -2.97 3.81
C VAL A 31 5.51 -2.17 2.57
N SER A 32 5.86 -2.86 1.47
CA SER A 32 6.00 -2.26 0.14
C SER A 32 4.94 -2.79 -0.80
N VAL A 33 4.54 -1.95 -1.76
CA VAL A 33 3.56 -2.31 -2.78
C VAL A 33 4.10 -1.93 -4.15
N ASP A 34 4.18 -2.92 -5.03
CA ASP A 34 4.86 -2.81 -6.31
C ASP A 34 3.98 -3.28 -7.46
N GLY A 35 4.33 -2.82 -8.67
CA GLY A 35 3.74 -3.32 -9.91
C GLY A 35 2.22 -3.14 -9.98
N ALA A 36 1.67 -2.04 -9.47
CA ALA A 36 0.23 -1.84 -9.43
C ALA A 36 -0.37 -1.46 -10.79
N TRP A 37 -1.30 -2.28 -11.29
CA TRP A 37 -1.98 -2.05 -12.56
C TRP A 37 -3.45 -2.49 -12.53
N ALA A 38 -4.20 -2.02 -13.52
CA ALA A 38 -5.61 -2.32 -13.66
C ALA A 38 -5.97 -2.74 -15.08
N HIS A 39 -7.09 -3.46 -15.20
CA HIS A 39 -7.77 -3.65 -16.47
C HIS A 39 -9.29 -3.57 -16.31
N ARG A 40 -9.98 -3.25 -17.42
CA ARG A 40 -11.44 -3.09 -17.43
C ARG A 40 -12.13 -4.45 -17.46
N SER A 41 -13.20 -4.58 -16.69
CA SER A 41 -14.15 -5.68 -16.85
C SER A 41 -15.03 -5.47 -18.09
N THR A 42 -15.62 -6.54 -18.60
CA THR A 42 -16.74 -6.46 -19.56
C THR A 42 -18.00 -5.89 -18.91
N ARG A 43 -18.13 -5.98 -17.58
CA ARG A 43 -19.23 -5.39 -16.83
C ARG A 43 -19.02 -3.89 -16.66
N ALA A 44 -20.09 -3.12 -16.89
CA ALA A 44 -20.05 -1.68 -16.69
C ALA A 44 -19.66 -1.31 -15.25
N HIS A 45 -18.88 -0.24 -15.10
CA HIS A 45 -18.44 0.31 -13.80
C HIS A 45 -17.65 -0.67 -12.91
N VAL A 46 -17.02 -1.70 -13.50
CA VAL A 46 -16.14 -2.65 -12.79
C VAL A 46 -14.73 -2.63 -13.36
N VAL A 47 -13.74 -2.53 -12.47
CA VAL A 47 -12.31 -2.56 -12.79
C VAL A 47 -11.61 -3.52 -11.86
N PHE A 48 -10.71 -4.34 -12.40
CA PHE A 48 -9.86 -5.22 -11.61
C PHE A 48 -8.49 -4.60 -11.41
N VAL A 49 -7.93 -4.72 -10.21
CA VAL A 49 -6.63 -4.19 -9.83
C VAL A 49 -5.74 -5.30 -9.30
N TYR A 50 -4.49 -5.25 -9.73
CA TYR A 50 -3.42 -6.21 -9.47
C TYR A 50 -2.19 -5.47 -8.97
N LEU A 51 -1.43 -6.09 -8.09
CA LEU A 51 -0.25 -5.53 -7.44
C LEU A 51 0.48 -6.63 -6.68
N SER A 52 1.69 -6.34 -6.20
CA SER A 52 2.42 -7.22 -5.29
C SER A 52 2.63 -6.52 -3.96
N ILE A 53 2.46 -7.24 -2.86
CA ILE A 53 2.67 -6.73 -1.50
C ILE A 53 3.82 -7.50 -0.88
N SER A 54 4.88 -6.81 -0.46
CA SER A 54 5.99 -7.41 0.27
C SER A 54 6.03 -6.87 1.70
N LEU A 55 6.31 -7.77 2.64
CA LEU A 55 6.57 -7.40 4.02
C LEU A 55 8.07 -7.33 4.28
N ALA A 56 8.49 -6.48 5.21
CA ALA A 56 9.81 -6.57 5.79
C ALA A 56 10.00 -7.95 6.46
N LYS A 57 11.25 -8.42 6.50
CA LYS A 57 11.58 -9.74 7.06
C LYS A 57 11.01 -9.89 8.47
N ASP A 58 10.33 -11.02 8.71
CA ASP A 58 9.69 -11.40 9.98
C ASP A 58 8.53 -10.49 10.43
N ALA A 59 8.13 -9.50 9.61
CA ALA A 59 6.95 -8.69 9.86
C ALA A 59 5.67 -9.49 9.58
N ARG A 60 4.56 -9.15 10.24
CA ARG A 60 3.25 -9.75 9.98
C ARG A 60 2.22 -8.66 9.77
N ASP A 61 1.41 -8.81 8.74
CA ASP A 61 0.32 -7.87 8.48
C ASP A 61 -0.79 -8.55 7.68
N VAL A 62 -1.95 -7.89 7.64
CA VAL A 62 -3.16 -8.36 6.98
C VAL A 62 -3.74 -7.22 6.19
N LEU A 63 -4.02 -7.44 4.90
CA LEU A 63 -4.78 -6.48 4.09
C LEU A 63 -6.25 -6.61 4.46
N ILE A 64 -6.79 -5.59 5.14
CA ILE A 64 -8.16 -5.57 5.68
C ILE A 64 -9.12 -4.69 4.87
N GLY A 65 -8.62 -4.06 3.80
CA GLY A 65 -9.48 -3.31 2.89
C GLY A 65 -8.72 -2.42 1.92
N ALA A 66 -9.48 -1.82 1.01
CA ALA A 66 -8.99 -0.83 0.07
C ALA A 66 -10.07 0.22 -0.22
N ALA A 67 -9.66 1.42 -0.62
CA ALA A 67 -10.56 2.48 -1.04
C ALA A 67 -9.97 3.27 -2.20
N SER A 68 -10.84 3.92 -2.98
CA SER A 68 -10.42 4.85 -4.03
C SER A 68 -11.51 5.90 -4.23
N PRO A 69 -11.17 7.18 -4.48
CA PRO A 69 -12.15 8.23 -4.74
C PRO A 69 -12.97 7.97 -6.01
N ILE A 70 -12.48 7.15 -6.94
CA ILE A 70 -13.14 6.89 -8.22
C ILE A 70 -14.20 5.77 -8.17
N ALA A 71 -14.32 5.04 -7.05
CA ALA A 71 -15.19 3.88 -6.91
C ALA A 71 -16.07 3.99 -5.66
N ASP A 72 -17.20 3.29 -5.65
CA ASP A 72 -18.08 3.19 -4.47
C ASP A 72 -17.56 2.17 -3.46
N LYS A 73 -16.97 1.07 -3.96
CA LYS A 73 -16.46 -0.03 -3.14
C LYS A 73 -15.26 -0.68 -3.79
N ILE A 74 -14.33 -1.17 -2.97
CA ILE A 74 -13.30 -2.11 -3.38
C ILE A 74 -13.48 -3.41 -2.58
N ASP A 75 -13.65 -4.52 -3.28
CA ASP A 75 -13.66 -5.87 -2.71
C ASP A 75 -12.29 -6.51 -2.87
N ILE A 76 -11.88 -7.31 -1.89
CA ILE A 76 -10.74 -8.22 -1.99
C ILE A 76 -11.33 -9.58 -2.40
N LEU A 77 -10.92 -10.12 -3.54
CA LEU A 77 -11.28 -11.47 -3.94
C LEU A 77 -10.06 -12.38 -3.76
N ASP A 78 -10.26 -13.55 -3.17
CA ASP A 78 -9.21 -14.54 -2.93
C ASP A 78 -9.65 -15.88 -3.56
N LEU A 79 -9.05 -16.18 -4.72
CA LEU A 79 -9.38 -17.37 -5.50
C LEU A 79 -8.59 -18.61 -5.04
N MET A 80 -7.73 -18.50 -4.02
CA MET A 80 -6.97 -19.66 -3.55
C MET A 80 -7.88 -20.72 -2.91
N PRO A 81 -7.60 -22.02 -3.13
CA PRO A 81 -8.37 -23.09 -2.51
C PRO A 81 -8.16 -23.06 -0.98
N ARG A 82 -9.11 -22.53 -0.22
CA ARG A 82 -9.06 -22.51 1.25
C ARG A 82 -9.10 -23.90 1.89
N SER A 83 -9.40 -24.94 1.10
CA SER A 83 -9.37 -26.33 1.54
C SER A 83 -9.27 -27.26 0.33
N LYS A 84 -8.46 -28.31 0.42
CA LYS A 84 -8.34 -29.36 -0.60
C LYS A 84 -9.73 -29.84 -1.02
N GLY A 85 -10.20 -29.45 -2.22
CA GLY A 85 -11.39 -30.01 -2.85
C GLY A 85 -12.67 -29.16 -2.85
N ARG A 86 -12.66 -27.90 -2.37
CA ARG A 86 -13.76 -26.96 -2.69
C ARG A 86 -13.28 -25.94 -3.70
N GLY A 87 -14.08 -25.75 -4.74
CA GLY A 87 -13.78 -24.88 -5.88
C GLY A 87 -13.41 -23.46 -5.48
N GLU A 88 -12.86 -22.72 -6.45
CA GLU A 88 -12.50 -21.31 -6.30
C GLU A 88 -13.67 -20.54 -5.70
N SER A 89 -13.47 -19.96 -4.51
CA SER A 89 -14.49 -19.11 -3.89
C SER A 89 -14.54 -17.80 -4.66
N LEU A 90 -15.67 -17.52 -5.29
CA LEU A 90 -15.90 -16.24 -6.00
C LEU A 90 -16.39 -15.12 -5.08
N GLU A 91 -16.50 -15.39 -3.78
CA GLU A 91 -16.97 -14.42 -2.79
C GLU A 91 -15.84 -13.52 -2.28
N PRO A 92 -16.09 -12.20 -2.16
CA PRO A 92 -15.15 -11.29 -1.51
C PRO A 92 -14.81 -11.73 -0.08
N VAL A 93 -13.57 -11.49 0.31
CA VAL A 93 -13.06 -11.77 1.64
C VAL A 93 -12.89 -10.47 2.42
N LEU A 94 -13.08 -10.54 3.74
CA LEU A 94 -12.90 -9.38 4.62
C LEU A 94 -11.43 -9.03 4.87
N ALA A 95 -10.55 -10.02 4.71
CA ALA A 95 -9.13 -9.91 5.00
C ALA A 95 -8.33 -10.88 4.13
N LEU A 96 -7.12 -10.46 3.78
CA LEU A 96 -6.11 -11.26 3.10
C LEU A 96 -4.83 -11.28 3.94
N GLU A 97 -4.47 -12.46 4.42
CA GLU A 97 -3.21 -12.70 5.14
C GLU A 97 -2.02 -12.50 4.21
N LEU A 98 -0.94 -11.89 4.72
CA LEU A 98 0.27 -11.61 3.95
C LEU A 98 1.43 -12.48 4.44
N ASP A 99 2.21 -13.01 3.50
CA ASP A 99 3.41 -13.80 3.80
C ASP A 99 4.62 -12.88 4.05
N SER A 100 5.37 -13.18 5.12
CA SER A 100 6.58 -12.45 5.51
C SER A 100 7.85 -12.93 4.80
N HIS A 101 7.77 -14.07 4.11
CA HIS A 101 8.89 -14.73 3.43
C HIS A 101 8.78 -14.66 1.91
N ALA A 102 7.61 -14.32 1.37
CA ALA A 102 7.38 -14.17 -0.05
C ALA A 102 6.38 -13.03 -0.32
N PRO A 103 6.51 -12.31 -1.45
CA PRO A 103 5.51 -11.33 -1.85
C PRO A 103 4.13 -11.98 -2.01
N THR A 104 3.10 -11.33 -1.46
CA THR A 104 1.72 -11.69 -1.72
C THR A 104 1.28 -11.06 -3.04
N VAL A 105 1.24 -11.88 -4.09
CA VAL A 105 0.97 -11.44 -5.46
C VAL A 105 -0.53 -11.46 -5.74
N LEU A 106 -1.09 -10.27 -5.97
CA LEU A 106 -2.46 -10.11 -6.45
C LEU A 106 -2.46 -10.06 -7.98
N GLN A 107 -2.92 -11.12 -8.62
CA GLN A 107 -2.82 -11.32 -10.07
C GLN A 107 -4.06 -11.98 -10.67
N PRO A 108 -4.23 -11.91 -12.01
CA PRO A 108 -5.26 -12.66 -12.72
C PRO A 108 -5.26 -14.14 -12.35
N GLY A 109 -6.43 -14.67 -11.96
CA GLY A 109 -6.59 -16.08 -11.58
C GLY A 109 -6.23 -16.42 -10.13
N ALA A 110 -5.74 -15.44 -9.35
CA ALA A 110 -5.47 -15.57 -7.94
C ALA A 110 -6.20 -14.46 -7.16
N ALA A 111 -5.70 -14.10 -5.99
CA ALA A 111 -6.22 -12.97 -5.23
C ALA A 111 -6.11 -11.67 -6.07
N HIS A 112 -7.10 -10.79 -6.00
CA HIS A 112 -7.06 -9.48 -6.66
C HIS A 112 -8.14 -8.53 -6.09
N LEU A 113 -8.05 -7.25 -6.43
CA LEU A 113 -9.02 -6.24 -6.02
C LEU A 113 -10.06 -5.99 -7.10
N ILE A 114 -11.32 -5.77 -6.69
CA ILE A 114 -12.43 -5.44 -7.57
C ILE A 114 -13.01 -4.08 -7.18
N LEU A 115 -12.79 -3.07 -8.02
CA LEU A 115 -13.44 -1.77 -7.89
C LEU A 115 -14.84 -1.87 -8.49
N ARG A 116 -15.85 -1.50 -7.71
CA ARG A 116 -17.26 -1.44 -8.14
C ARG A 116 -17.81 -0.03 -8.02
N GLY A 117 -18.76 0.29 -8.89
CA GLY A 117 -19.34 1.63 -8.93
C GLY A 117 -18.32 2.67 -9.37
N VAL A 118 -17.49 2.34 -10.37
CA VAL A 118 -16.52 3.31 -10.91
C VAL A 118 -17.28 4.48 -11.53
N LYS A 119 -17.13 5.66 -10.92
CA LYS A 119 -17.96 6.87 -11.14
C LYS A 119 -17.61 7.61 -12.43
N GLN A 120 -16.40 7.39 -12.93
CA GLN A 120 -15.86 8.09 -14.09
C GLN A 120 -15.51 7.13 -15.22
N LYS A 121 -15.57 7.62 -16.45
CA LYS A 121 -15.12 6.85 -17.62
C LYS A 121 -13.60 6.85 -17.68
N LEU A 122 -12.99 5.71 -17.39
CA LEU A 122 -11.54 5.53 -17.49
C LEU A 122 -11.10 5.19 -18.92
N LYS A 123 -10.09 5.90 -19.42
CA LYS A 123 -9.40 5.65 -20.67
C LYS A 123 -8.14 4.85 -20.43
N THR A 124 -7.72 4.09 -21.45
CA THR A 124 -6.42 3.41 -21.43
C THR A 124 -5.31 4.41 -21.09
N GLY A 125 -4.40 4.02 -20.20
CA GLY A 125 -3.27 4.84 -19.77
C GLY A 125 -3.57 5.74 -18.57
N ASP A 126 -4.84 5.90 -18.18
CA ASP A 126 -5.22 6.67 -17.00
C ASP A 126 -4.59 6.07 -15.72
N SER A 127 -4.32 6.94 -14.75
CA SER A 127 -3.88 6.56 -13.42
C SER A 127 -4.84 7.06 -12.37
N PHE A 128 -5.04 6.29 -11.30
CA PHE A 128 -5.90 6.65 -10.18
C PHE A 128 -5.31 6.14 -8.85
N PRO A 129 -5.56 6.83 -7.73
CA PRO A 129 -5.07 6.40 -6.43
C PRO A 129 -5.94 5.28 -5.86
N VAL A 130 -5.31 4.31 -5.22
CA VAL A 130 -5.92 3.30 -4.37
C VAL A 130 -5.22 3.33 -3.01
N THR A 131 -6.00 3.50 -1.94
CA THR A 131 -5.52 3.41 -0.57
C THR A 131 -5.75 1.99 -0.06
N LEU A 132 -4.68 1.26 0.22
CA LEU A 132 -4.71 -0.04 0.87
C LEU A 132 -4.68 0.15 2.39
N ARG A 133 -5.46 -0.66 3.12
CA ARG A 133 -5.54 -0.63 4.58
C ARG A 133 -5.02 -1.92 5.15
N PHE A 134 -3.95 -1.80 5.92
CA PHE A 134 -3.30 -2.89 6.62
C PHE A 134 -3.66 -2.83 8.11
N ALA A 135 -3.74 -4.00 8.75
CA ALA A 135 -4.08 -4.10 10.17
C ALA A 135 -3.01 -3.45 11.06
N ASN A 136 -1.72 -3.60 10.71
CA ASN A 136 -0.60 -3.11 11.53
C ASN A 136 0.09 -1.89 10.92
N ALA A 137 0.37 -1.89 9.61
CA ALA A 137 1.09 -0.80 8.93
C ALA A 137 0.23 0.44 8.62
N GLY A 138 -1.09 0.35 8.87
CA GLY A 138 -2.03 1.43 8.59
C GLY A 138 -2.35 1.56 7.10
N SER A 139 -2.49 2.79 6.60
CA SER A 139 -2.86 3.02 5.20
C SER A 139 -1.64 3.23 4.31
N ARG A 140 -1.72 2.76 3.05
CA ARG A 140 -0.73 3.02 2.00
C ARG A 140 -1.42 3.40 0.70
N ASP A 141 -1.02 4.53 0.14
CA ASP A 141 -1.52 5.01 -1.14
C ASP A 141 -0.66 4.48 -2.28
N VAL A 142 -1.33 3.95 -3.29
CA VAL A 142 -0.70 3.35 -4.46
C VAL A 142 -1.34 3.94 -5.70
N VAL A 143 -0.52 4.37 -6.65
CA VAL A 143 -1.00 4.82 -7.96
C VAL A 143 -1.14 3.61 -8.87
N VAL A 144 -2.36 3.38 -9.33
CA VAL A 144 -2.68 2.25 -10.22
C VAL A 144 -2.84 2.77 -11.64
N LYS A 145 -2.17 2.12 -12.60
CA LYS A 145 -2.28 2.46 -14.02
C LYS A 145 -3.24 1.52 -14.75
N LEU A 146 -4.20 2.07 -15.48
CA LEU A 146 -5.09 1.30 -16.34
C LEU A 146 -4.37 0.93 -17.65
N LEU A 147 -4.14 -0.35 -17.86
CA LEU A 147 -3.40 -0.83 -19.03
C LEU A 147 -4.30 -1.06 -20.24
N ASP A 148 -3.68 -1.02 -21.42
CA ASP A 148 -4.37 -1.25 -22.69
C ASP A 148 -4.60 -2.73 -22.94
N LEU A 149 -5.63 -3.27 -22.30
CA LEU A 149 -6.05 -4.65 -22.49
C LEU A 149 -7.51 -4.68 -22.94
N PRO A 150 -7.87 -5.64 -23.82
CA PRO A 150 -9.28 -5.90 -24.12
C PRO A 150 -10.05 -6.11 -22.81
N PRO A 151 -11.27 -5.54 -22.68
CA PRO A 151 -12.09 -5.80 -21.51
C PRO A 151 -12.31 -7.30 -21.35
N SER A 152 -12.13 -7.82 -20.14
CA SER A 152 -12.22 -9.26 -19.88
C SER A 152 -13.00 -9.55 -18.60
N SER A 153 -13.77 -10.64 -18.60
CA SER A 153 -14.38 -11.18 -17.37
C SER A 153 -13.46 -12.18 -16.66
N GLY A 154 -12.31 -12.49 -17.25
CA GLY A 154 -11.43 -13.60 -16.89
C GLY A 154 -10.01 -13.13 -16.60
N MET A 155 -9.04 -14.01 -16.83
CA MET A 155 -7.64 -13.78 -16.50
C MET A 155 -6.89 -13.17 -17.70
N PRO A 156 -6.64 -11.85 -17.77
CA PRO A 156 -5.67 -11.34 -18.73
C PRO A 156 -4.27 -11.89 -18.40
N ALA A 157 -3.42 -12.07 -19.41
CA ALA A 157 -2.02 -12.33 -19.14
C ALA A 157 -1.39 -11.12 -18.42
N VAL A 158 -0.51 -11.37 -17.46
CA VAL A 158 0.29 -10.29 -16.83
C VAL A 158 1.08 -9.57 -17.93
N PRO A 159 0.91 -8.25 -18.11
CA PRO A 159 1.57 -7.53 -19.20
C PRO A 159 3.10 -7.57 -19.07
N LYS A 160 3.78 -7.66 -20.22
CA LYS A 160 5.24 -7.63 -20.27
C LYS A 160 5.77 -6.35 -19.61
N GLY A 161 6.75 -6.49 -18.71
CA GLY A 161 7.40 -5.36 -18.02
C GLY A 161 6.77 -4.97 -16.68
N ILE A 162 5.66 -5.60 -16.26
CA ILE A 162 5.19 -5.51 -14.89
C ILE A 162 5.93 -6.57 -14.06
N LYS A 163 6.68 -6.12 -13.05
CA LYS A 163 7.33 -6.98 -12.07
C LYS A 163 6.38 -7.13 -10.87
N LEU A 164 6.03 -8.36 -10.51
CA LEU A 164 5.17 -8.68 -9.37
C LEU A 164 5.95 -9.44 -8.28
N ASP A 165 7.25 -9.62 -8.46
CA ASP A 165 8.17 -10.42 -7.65
C ASP A 165 9.49 -9.68 -7.33
#